data_AF-A0A6M5JF25-F1
#
_entry.id   AF-A0A6M5JF25-F1
#
_cell.length_a   1.000
_cell.length_b   1.000
_cell.length_c   1.000
_cell.angle_alpha   90.00
_cell.angle_beta   90.00
_cell.angle_gamma   90.00
#
_symmetry.space_group_name_H-M   'P 1'
#
loop_
_entity.id
_entity.type
_entity.pdbx_description
1 polymer ?
#
loop_
_entity_poly.entity_id
_entity_poly.type
_entity_poly.pdbx_seq_one_letter_code
_entity_poly.pdbx_strand_id
1 'polypeptide(L)'
;MSSCLILGDSIALGIAAAITILWPSGCDVRARVGATTSDISALVPAKHYDLVIVSAGSNDATGPAFDRDIVRLRQRLRAGQISWIYPRSRPRAWSVYRAASRHGDRTIDLAALASRDGVHPADYPAAARVVLTRAFRSGGEVPQSG
;
A
#
# COMPACT_ATOMS: atom_id res chain seq x y z
N MET A 1 15.85 -12.70 -8.33
CA MET A 1 14.47 -12.50 -7.84
C MET A 1 14.35 -11.07 -7.37
N SER A 2 13.28 -10.36 -7.75
CA SER A 2 13.07 -8.98 -7.33
C SER A 2 12.69 -8.93 -5.85
N SER A 3 13.41 -8.13 -5.06
CA SER A 3 13.17 -7.93 -3.63
C SER A 3 11.88 -7.12 -3.40
N CYS A 4 11.06 -7.55 -2.46
CA CYS A 4 9.76 -6.95 -2.18
C CYS A 4 9.54 -6.70 -0.68
N LEU A 5 8.88 -5.58 -0.34
CA LEU A 5 8.43 -5.24 1.01
C LEU A 5 6.92 -4.97 1.01
N ILE A 6 6.19 -5.57 1.95
CA ILE A 6 4.83 -5.17 2.32
C ILE A 6 4.90 -4.47 3.68
N LEU A 7 4.55 -3.19 3.69
CA LEU A 7 4.66 -2.29 4.84
C LEU A 7 3.28 -1.73 5.21
N GLY A 8 2.90 -1.72 6.48
CA GLY A 8 1.69 -1.01 6.85
C GLY A 8 0.93 -1.41 8.11
N ASP A 9 -0.38 -1.26 8.03
CA ASP A 9 -1.36 -1.55 9.08
C ASP A 9 -1.97 -2.96 8.99
N SER A 10 -3.15 -3.17 9.58
CA SER A 10 -3.91 -4.42 9.53
C SER A 10 -4.28 -4.85 8.11
N ILE A 11 -4.49 -3.91 7.19
CA ILE A 11 -4.78 -4.22 5.78
C ILE A 11 -3.53 -4.79 5.12
N ALA A 12 -2.34 -4.22 5.38
CA ALA A 12 -1.08 -4.78 4.89
C ALA A 12 -0.84 -6.20 5.43
N LEU A 13 -1.15 -6.47 6.71
CA LEU A 13 -1.05 -7.83 7.28
C LEU A 13 -1.95 -8.84 6.57
N GLY A 14 -3.22 -8.50 6.36
CA GLY A 14 -4.15 -9.41 5.68
C GLY A 14 -3.78 -9.63 4.21
N ILE A 15 -3.31 -8.59 3.52
CA ILE A 15 -2.79 -8.70 2.16
C ILE A 15 -1.55 -9.60 2.13
N ALA A 16 -0.60 -9.41 3.03
CA ALA A 16 0.60 -10.23 3.11
C ALA A 16 0.26 -11.71 3.33
N ALA A 17 -0.62 -12.02 4.29
CA ALA A 17 -1.05 -13.39 4.56
C ALA A 17 -1.69 -14.06 3.33
N ALA A 18 -2.54 -13.34 2.61
CA ALA A 18 -3.15 -13.84 1.39
C ALA A 18 -2.14 -13.97 0.23
N ILE A 19 -1.19 -13.04 0.09
CA ILE A 19 -0.13 -13.14 -0.92
C ILE A 19 0.76 -14.35 -0.66
N THR A 20 1.15 -14.64 0.59
CA THR A 20 2.00 -15.81 0.91
C THR A 20 1.36 -17.13 0.45
N ILE A 21 0.03 -17.24 0.54
CA ILE A 21 -0.70 -18.41 0.04
C ILE A 21 -0.67 -18.49 -1.48
N LEU A 22 -0.80 -17.36 -2.18
CA LEU A 22 -0.85 -17.28 -3.64
C LEU A 22 0.54 -17.31 -4.31
N TRP A 23 1.57 -16.84 -3.61
CA TRP A 23 2.93 -16.67 -4.12
C TRP A 23 4.00 -16.91 -3.02
N PRO A 24 4.46 -18.16 -2.86
CA PRO A 24 5.30 -18.56 -1.71
C PRO A 24 6.71 -17.96 -1.65
N SER A 25 7.26 -17.43 -2.76
CA SER A 25 8.62 -16.84 -2.74
C SER A 25 8.72 -15.53 -1.95
N GLY A 26 7.58 -14.95 -1.55
CA GLY A 26 7.46 -14.03 -0.43
C GLY A 26 7.99 -12.59 -0.63
N CYS A 27 7.43 -11.67 0.15
CA CYS A 27 7.96 -10.33 0.40
C CYS A 27 8.39 -10.24 1.87
N ASP A 28 9.36 -9.38 2.19
CA ASP A 28 9.56 -8.97 3.59
C ASP A 28 8.28 -8.29 4.08
N VAL A 29 7.83 -8.59 5.30
CA VAL A 29 6.59 -8.03 5.87
C VAL A 29 6.93 -7.23 7.12
N ARG A 30 6.52 -5.96 7.13
CA ARG A 30 6.67 -5.04 8.27
C ARG A 30 5.34 -4.33 8.48
N ALA A 31 4.43 -4.96 9.23
CA ALA A 31 3.12 -4.39 9.45
C ALA A 31 2.62 -4.66 10.87
N ARG A 32 1.77 -3.77 11.38
CA ARG A 32 1.22 -3.86 12.74
C ARG A 32 -0.24 -3.42 12.76
N VAL A 33 -1.10 -4.22 13.41
CA VAL A 33 -2.51 -3.88 13.62
C VAL A 33 -2.62 -2.55 14.36
N GLY A 34 -3.53 -1.68 13.91
CA GLY A 34 -3.77 -0.37 14.52
C GLY A 34 -2.66 0.68 14.30
N ALA A 35 -1.64 0.38 13.47
CA ALA A 35 -0.57 1.33 13.21
C ALA A 35 -1.08 2.57 12.47
N THR A 36 -0.72 3.74 12.97
CA THR A 36 -0.85 5.03 12.27
C THR A 36 0.26 5.18 11.22
N THR A 37 0.19 6.21 10.39
CA THR A 37 1.24 6.49 9.41
C THR A 37 2.59 6.78 10.06
N SER A 38 2.59 7.46 11.21
CA SER A 38 3.80 7.71 12.00
C SER A 38 4.42 6.40 12.52
N ASP A 39 3.59 5.48 13.03
CA ASP A 39 4.04 4.15 13.44
C ASP A 39 4.66 3.38 12.27
N ILE A 40 4.00 3.40 11.11
CA ILE A 40 4.47 2.71 9.90
C ILE A 40 5.83 3.28 9.45
N SER A 41 6.02 4.59 9.58
CA SER A 41 7.28 5.28 9.28
C SER A 41 8.46 4.77 10.12
N ALA A 42 8.19 4.36 11.37
CA ALA A 42 9.18 3.76 12.26
C ALA A 42 9.53 2.30 11.88
N LEU A 43 8.67 1.61 11.13
CA LEU A 43 8.89 0.24 10.66
C LEU A 43 9.74 0.16 9.37
N VAL A 44 10.02 1.30 8.72
CA VAL A 44 10.75 1.35 7.44
C VAL A 44 12.19 0.84 7.64
N PRO A 45 12.59 -0.26 6.97
CA PRO A 45 13.95 -0.77 7.03
C PRO A 45 14.92 0.08 6.21
N ALA A 46 16.22 0.01 6.52
CA ALA A 46 17.26 0.70 5.75
C ALA A 46 17.54 0.09 4.36
N LYS A 47 17.09 -1.15 4.14
CA LYS A 47 17.26 -1.94 2.90
C LYS A 47 16.51 -1.29 1.73
N HIS A 48 17.13 -1.31 0.54
CA HIS A 48 16.47 -0.96 -0.71
C HIS A 48 15.72 -2.18 -1.28
N TYR A 49 14.53 -1.95 -1.85
CA TYR A 49 13.69 -2.99 -2.46
C TYR A 49 13.41 -2.68 -3.92
N ASP A 50 13.12 -3.70 -4.74
CA ASP A 50 12.66 -3.47 -6.11
C ASP A 50 11.19 -3.00 -6.10
N LEU A 51 10.39 -3.53 -5.17
CA LEU A 51 9.00 -3.15 -4.96
C LEU A 51 8.69 -2.94 -3.47
N VAL A 52 7.95 -1.87 -3.16
CA VAL A 52 7.28 -1.70 -1.87
C VAL A 52 5.78 -1.54 -2.09
N ILE A 53 4.99 -2.35 -1.38
CA ILE A 53 3.53 -2.20 -1.26
C ILE A 53 3.25 -1.60 0.12
N VAL A 54 2.53 -0.48 0.16
CA VAL A 54 2.27 0.25 1.41
C VAL A 54 0.76 0.33 1.66
N SER A 55 0.31 -0.02 2.87
CA SER A 55 -1.01 0.35 3.39
C SER A 55 -0.85 1.28 4.58
N ALA A 56 -1.38 2.49 4.50
CA ALA A 56 -1.32 3.48 5.57
C ALA A 56 -2.56 4.38 5.55
N GLY A 57 -2.87 5.02 6.68
CA GLY A 57 -3.98 5.97 6.77
C GLY A 57 -5.29 5.37 7.26
N SER A 58 -5.45 4.06 7.45
CA SER A 58 -6.74 3.52 7.92
C SER A 58 -7.06 3.95 9.36
N ASN A 59 -6.03 4.04 10.21
CA ASN A 59 -6.09 4.39 11.64
C ASN A 59 -5.81 5.87 11.93
N ASP A 60 -5.46 6.67 10.91
CA ASP A 60 -5.09 8.07 11.09
C ASP A 60 -6.32 8.99 11.16
N ALA A 61 -6.22 10.05 11.96
CA ALA A 61 -7.14 11.18 11.89
C ALA A 61 -6.88 12.00 10.61
N THR A 62 -7.92 12.52 9.98
CA THR A 62 -7.76 13.42 8.83
C THR A 62 -7.23 14.77 9.29
N GLY A 63 -6.29 15.35 8.55
CA GLY A 63 -5.83 16.72 8.78
C GLY A 63 -4.37 16.95 8.39
N PRO A 64 -3.84 18.16 8.65
CA PRO A 64 -2.49 18.54 8.23
C PRO A 64 -1.36 17.68 8.80
N ALA A 65 -1.57 17.07 9.98
CA ALA A 65 -0.60 16.15 10.57
C ALA A 65 -0.45 14.88 9.72
N PHE A 66 -1.56 14.23 9.37
CA PHE A 66 -1.57 13.06 8.50
C PHE A 66 -0.97 13.34 7.12
N ASP A 67 -1.28 14.51 6.54
CA ASP A 67 -0.69 14.94 5.26
C ASP A 67 0.84 15.01 5.33
N ARG A 68 1.40 15.55 6.43
CA ARG A 68 2.85 15.59 6.65
C ARG A 68 3.43 14.20 6.89
N ASP A 69 2.76 13.37 7.67
CA ASP A 69 3.24 12.03 8.02
C ASP A 69 3.30 11.12 6.80
N ILE A 70 2.32 11.21 5.88
CA ILE A 70 2.36 10.45 4.63
C ILE A 70 3.52 10.88 3.74
N VAL A 71 3.79 12.19 3.63
CA VAL A 71 4.95 12.69 2.88
C VAL A 71 6.25 12.20 3.51
N ARG A 72 6.35 12.25 4.85
CA ARG A 72 7.53 11.77 5.59
C ARG A 72 7.75 10.27 5.42
N LEU A 73 6.67 9.48 5.46
CA LEU A 73 6.72 8.06 5.17
C LEU A 73 7.26 7.83 3.76
N ARG A 74 6.70 8.50 2.75
CA ARG A 74 7.15 8.36 1.36
C ARG A 74 8.64 8.66 1.17
N GLN A 75 9.15 9.71 1.82
CA GLN A 75 10.56 10.10 1.74
C GLN A 75 11.52 9.08 2.35
N ARG A 76 11.06 8.25 3.29
CA ARG A 76 11.88 7.21 3.92
C ARG A 76 11.95 5.93 3.10
N LEU A 77 10.98 5.70 2.22
CA LEU A 77 10.93 4.49 1.39
C LEU A 77 12.03 4.51 0.33
N ARG A 78 12.77 3.41 0.25
CA ARG A 78 13.85 3.19 -0.71
C ARG A 78 13.47 2.04 -1.63
N ALA A 79 12.92 2.36 -2.80
CA ALA A 79 12.54 1.34 -3.75
C ALA A 79 12.54 1.80 -5.20
N GLY A 80 12.71 0.84 -6.12
CA GLY A 80 12.53 1.06 -7.56
C GLY A 80 11.08 1.40 -7.92
N GLN A 81 10.11 0.76 -7.24
CA GLN A 81 8.69 1.06 -7.39
C GLN A 81 7.97 1.04 -6.04
N ILE A 82 7.06 1.99 -5.83
CA ILE A 82 6.16 2.03 -4.66
C ILE A 82 4.71 1.98 -5.13
N SER A 83 3.90 1.17 -4.45
CA SER A 83 2.47 1.00 -4.72
C SER A 83 1.66 1.21 -3.43
N TRP A 84 0.79 2.21 -3.43
CA TRP A 84 -0.01 2.59 -2.27
C TRP A 84 -1.40 1.98 -2.31
N ILE A 85 -1.76 1.20 -1.30
CA ILE A 85 -3.13 0.76 -1.05
C ILE A 85 -3.87 1.91 -0.37
N TYR A 86 -4.98 2.32 -0.97
CA TYR A 86 -5.79 3.39 -0.38
C TYR A 86 -6.59 2.93 0.83
N PRO A 87 -6.67 3.76 1.89
CA PRO A 87 -7.70 3.59 2.91
C PRO A 87 -9.07 3.86 2.27
N ARG A 88 -10.11 3.15 2.72
CA ARG A 88 -11.48 3.37 2.21
C ARG A 88 -12.04 4.77 2.47
N SER A 89 -11.54 5.45 3.50
CA SER A 89 -11.92 6.83 3.81
C SER A 89 -11.50 7.76 2.68
N ARG A 90 -12.47 8.36 1.96
CA ARG A 90 -12.21 9.25 0.81
C ARG A 90 -11.26 10.41 1.15
N PRO A 91 -11.42 11.15 2.26
CA PRO A 91 -10.47 12.21 2.61
C PRO A 91 -9.04 11.70 2.80
N ARG A 92 -8.88 10.53 3.44
CA ARG A 92 -7.55 9.94 3.66
C ARG A 92 -6.95 9.38 2.39
N ALA A 93 -7.74 8.72 1.55
CA ALA A 93 -7.34 8.26 0.22
C ALA A 93 -6.83 9.43 -0.63
N TRP A 94 -7.50 10.58 -0.57
CA TRP A 94 -7.07 11.77 -1.30
C TRP A 94 -5.70 12.27 -0.85
N SER A 95 -5.39 12.24 0.44
CA SER A 95 -4.05 12.60 0.94
C SER A 95 -2.98 11.62 0.50
N VAL A 96 -3.26 10.31 0.53
CA VAL A 96 -2.34 9.29 0.00
C VAL A 96 -2.13 9.49 -1.50
N TYR A 97 -3.20 9.72 -2.27
CA TYR A 97 -3.11 10.02 -3.71
C TYR A 97 -2.23 11.24 -3.99
N ARG A 98 -2.42 12.36 -3.28
CA ARG A 98 -1.63 13.59 -3.48
C ARG A 98 -0.14 13.35 -3.23
N ALA A 99 0.21 12.53 -2.25
CA ALA A 99 1.60 12.21 -1.96
C ALA A 99 2.20 11.24 -3.01
N ALA A 100 1.45 10.21 -3.38
CA ALA A 100 1.86 9.22 -4.37
C ALA A 100 2.07 9.85 -5.76
N SER A 101 1.12 10.66 -6.23
CA SER A 101 1.16 11.27 -7.56
C SER A 101 2.35 12.22 -7.76
N ARG A 102 2.75 12.95 -6.71
CA ARG A 102 3.94 13.82 -6.73
C ARG A 102 5.25 13.06 -6.95
N HIS A 103 5.29 11.76 -6.68
CA HIS A 103 6.47 10.91 -6.79
C HIS A 103 6.38 9.89 -7.94
N GLY A 104 5.30 9.94 -8.74
CA GLY A 104 5.04 8.93 -9.78
C GLY A 104 4.77 7.53 -9.22
N ASP A 105 4.40 7.42 -7.94
CA ASP A 105 4.09 6.13 -7.33
C ASP A 105 2.77 5.57 -7.87
N ARG A 106 2.64 4.25 -7.84
CA ARG A 106 1.39 3.59 -8.19
C ARG A 106 0.41 3.63 -7.03
N THR A 107 -0.85 3.51 -7.36
CA THR A 107 -1.93 3.49 -6.39
C THR A 107 -2.91 2.36 -6.68
N ILE A 108 -3.44 1.78 -5.61
CA ILE A 108 -4.28 0.59 -5.61
C ILE A 108 -5.50 0.91 -4.78
N ASP A 109 -6.63 1.05 -5.46
CA ASP A 109 -7.93 1.25 -4.81
C ASP A 109 -8.61 -0.10 -4.54
N LEU A 110 -8.92 -0.36 -3.28
CA LEU A 110 -9.68 -1.54 -2.83
C LEU A 110 -11.12 -1.19 -2.44
N ALA A 111 -11.56 0.06 -2.58
CA ALA A 111 -12.88 0.53 -2.18
C ALA A 111 -14.01 -0.17 -2.94
N ALA A 112 -13.76 -0.68 -4.15
CA ALA A 112 -14.71 -1.47 -4.93
C ALA A 112 -14.97 -2.88 -4.34
N LEU A 113 -14.09 -3.38 -3.46
CA LEU A 113 -14.29 -4.66 -2.78
C LEU A 113 -15.27 -4.50 -1.62
N ALA A 114 -16.01 -5.55 -1.30
CA ALA A 114 -16.88 -5.58 -0.13
C ALA A 114 -16.08 -5.37 1.17
N SER A 115 -16.73 -4.78 2.17
CA SER A 115 -16.21 -4.57 3.52
C SER A 115 -17.31 -4.81 4.55
N ARG A 116 -16.97 -5.39 5.70
CA ARG A 116 -17.91 -5.64 6.80
C ARG A 116 -17.92 -4.51 7.84
N ASP A 117 -16.81 -3.80 7.98
CA ASP A 117 -16.61 -2.76 8.99
C ASP A 117 -16.30 -1.38 8.37
N GLY A 118 -16.41 -1.27 7.04
CA GLY A 118 -16.10 -0.05 6.30
C GLY A 118 -14.61 0.25 6.15
N VAL A 119 -13.72 -0.61 6.69
CA VAL A 119 -12.26 -0.41 6.69
C VAL A 119 -11.58 -1.56 5.95
N HIS A 120 -11.76 -2.79 6.43
CA HIS A 120 -11.04 -3.96 5.93
C HIS A 120 -11.76 -4.63 4.76
N PRO A 121 -11.03 -5.16 3.75
CA PRO A 121 -11.62 -6.04 2.75
C PRO A 121 -12.31 -7.24 3.42
N ALA A 122 -13.50 -7.59 2.95
CA ALA A 122 -14.21 -8.78 3.41
C ALA A 122 -13.59 -10.09 2.88
N ASP A 123 -12.83 -10.01 1.79
CA ASP A 123 -12.13 -11.12 1.13
C ASP A 123 -10.68 -10.69 0.81
N TYR A 124 -9.74 -11.13 1.63
CA TYR A 124 -8.31 -10.84 1.45
C TYR A 124 -7.68 -11.58 0.26
N PRO A 125 -8.00 -12.85 -0.04
CA PRO A 125 -7.60 -13.48 -1.30
C PRO A 125 -7.98 -12.68 -2.55
N ALA A 126 -9.20 -12.16 -2.63
CA ALA A 126 -9.61 -11.30 -3.74
C ALA A 126 -8.81 -9.99 -3.77
N ALA A 127 -8.62 -9.35 -2.61
CA ALA A 127 -7.83 -8.13 -2.49
C ALA A 127 -6.36 -8.34 -2.88
N ALA A 128 -5.76 -9.47 -2.48
CA ALA A 128 -4.38 -9.83 -2.82
C ALA A 128 -4.19 -10.01 -4.33
N ARG A 129 -5.16 -10.62 -5.04
CA ARG A 129 -5.10 -10.70 -6.52
C ARG A 129 -5.08 -9.32 -7.16
N VAL A 130 -5.94 -8.40 -6.71
CA VAL A 130 -5.93 -7.01 -7.19
C VAL A 130 -4.57 -6.36 -6.93
N VAL A 131 -4.03 -6.51 -5.72
CA VAL A 131 -2.71 -5.98 -5.35
C VAL A 131 -1.63 -6.55 -6.25
N LEU A 132 -1.57 -7.87 -6.44
CA LEU A 132 -0.57 -8.52 -7.28
C LEU A 132 -0.66 -8.02 -8.74
N THR A 133 -1.86 -7.94 -9.32
CA THR A 133 -2.06 -7.46 -10.69
C THR A 133 -1.63 -6.00 -10.85
N ARG A 134 -1.85 -5.14 -9.86
CA ARG A 134 -1.53 -3.70 -9.97
C ARG A 134 -0.08 -3.38 -9.58
N ALA A 135 0.46 -4.08 -8.58
CA ALA A 135 1.82 -3.86 -8.09
C ALA A 135 2.87 -4.44 -9.05
N PHE A 136 2.65 -5.64 -9.60
CA PHE A 136 3.66 -6.34 -10.42
C PHE A 136 3.53 -6.12 -11.92
N ARG A 137 2.65 -5.21 -12.38
CA ARG A 137 2.55 -4.87 -13.80
C ARG A 137 3.88 -4.30 -14.31
N SER A 138 4.60 -5.09 -15.10
CA SER A 138 5.81 -4.69 -15.83
C SER A 138 5.43 -3.81 -17.02
N GLY A 139 6.01 -2.60 -17.10
CA GLY A 139 5.98 -1.75 -18.30
C GLY A 139 4.63 -1.07 -18.57
N GLY A 140 4.65 0.26 -18.68
CA GLY A 140 3.51 1.02 -19.19
C GLY A 140 3.34 0.79 -20.69
N GLU A 141 2.12 0.43 -21.09
CA GLU A 141 1.60 0.81 -22.40
C GLU A 141 0.09 1.00 -22.23
N VAL A 142 -0.36 2.24 -22.42
CA VAL A 142 -1.77 2.59 -22.58
C VAL A 142 -2.12 2.25 -24.01
N PRO A 143 -3.08 1.37 -24.31
CA PRO A 143 -3.56 1.23 -25.68
C PRO A 143 -4.18 2.57 -26.08
N GLN A 144 -3.56 3.25 -27.04
CA GLN A 144 -4.26 4.31 -27.77
C GLN A 144 -5.34 3.62 -28.59
N SER A 145 -6.59 3.98 -28.30
CA SER A 145 -7.73 3.68 -29.16
C SER A 145 -7.55 4.42 -30.48
N GLY A 146 -7.26 3.66 -31.54
CA GLY A 146 -7.59 4.04 -32.91
C GLY A 146 -9.05 3.77 -33.22
#